data_AF-A0A963IIA9-F1
#
_entry.id   AF-A0A963IIA9-F1
#
_cell.length_a   1.000
_cell.length_b   1.000
_cell.length_c   1.000
_cell.angle_alpha   90.00
_cell.angle_beta   90.00
_cell.angle_gamma   90.00
#
_symmetry.space_group_name_H-M   'P 1'
#
loop_
_entity.id
_entity.type
_entity.pdbx_description
1 polymer ?
#
loop_
_entity_poly.entity_id
_entity_poly.type
_entity_poly.pdbx_seq_one_letter_code
_entity_poly.pdbx_strand_id
1 'polypeptide(L)'
;LAAGVEPSVVLDGAALELIAHERLECARIATRVAPMLGLVATMIPMGPALRALGDGQLADVSQALTLAFSAVILALIAAAITYAVLNVRRRWYVRDLATLDRRRAEPA
;
A
#
# COMPACT_ATOMS: atom_id res chain seq x y z
N LEU A 1 -23.31 29.58 -34.42
CA LEU A 1 -22.93 28.18 -34.71
C LEU A 1 -21.41 28.15 -34.86
N ALA A 2 -20.54 27.84 -33.89
CA ALA A 2 -20.64 27.34 -32.53
C ALA A 2 -19.74 28.24 -31.65
N ALA A 3 -20.34 28.94 -30.70
CA ALA A 3 -19.63 29.66 -29.65
C ALA A 3 -19.95 28.91 -28.35
N GLY A 4 -18.92 28.40 -27.66
CA GLY A 4 -19.10 27.66 -26.41
C GLY A 4 -18.09 26.55 -26.19
N VAL A 5 -16.81 26.81 -26.46
CA VAL A 5 -15.73 26.07 -25.77
C VAL A 5 -15.17 27.05 -24.75
N GLU A 6 -15.74 27.02 -23.55
CA GLU A 6 -15.15 27.63 -22.35
C GLU A 6 -14.13 26.62 -21.78
N PRO A 7 -12.81 26.81 -21.93
CA PRO A 7 -11.80 25.82 -21.55
C PRO A 7 -11.42 25.88 -20.06
N SER A 8 -12.13 26.65 -19.24
CA SER A 8 -11.73 27.00 -17.86
C SER A 8 -12.30 26.08 -16.77
N VAL A 9 -13.13 25.08 -17.09
CA VAL A 9 -13.93 24.33 -16.10
C VAL A 9 -13.66 22.81 -16.10
N VAL A 10 -12.83 22.29 -17.01
CA VAL A 10 -12.43 20.86 -17.03
C VAL A 10 -11.29 20.56 -16.06
N LEU A 11 -10.67 21.58 -15.47
CA LEU A 11 -9.62 21.45 -14.43
C LEU A 11 -10.13 21.02 -13.05
N ASP A 12 -11.44 20.77 -12.85
CA ASP A 12 -12.01 20.71 -11.50
C ASP A 12 -12.41 19.30 -11.00
N GLY A 13 -12.70 18.36 -11.90
CA GLY A 13 -13.08 16.98 -11.54
C GLY A 13 -11.95 15.97 -11.72
N ALA A 14 -11.47 15.84 -12.95
CA ALA A 14 -10.41 14.90 -13.32
C ALA A 14 -9.07 15.19 -12.61
N ALA A 15 -8.74 16.47 -12.37
CA ALA A 15 -7.56 16.84 -11.60
C ALA A 15 -7.68 16.43 -10.13
N LEU A 16 -8.88 16.54 -9.55
CA LEU A 16 -9.14 16.16 -8.16
C LEU A 16 -9.11 14.64 -7.98
N GLU A 17 -9.63 13.89 -8.95
CA GLU A 17 -9.47 12.43 -9.02
C GLU A 17 -8.01 12.03 -9.12
N LEU A 18 -7.22 12.68 -9.99
CA LEU A 18 -5.79 12.41 -10.16
C LEU A 18 -5.02 12.63 -8.84
N ILE A 19 -5.25 13.75 -8.15
CA ILE A 19 -4.62 14.06 -6.86
C ILE A 19 -5.02 13.03 -5.80
N ALA A 20 -6.30 12.63 -5.77
CA ALA A 20 -6.76 11.58 -4.84
C ALA A 20 -6.07 10.24 -5.13
N HIS A 21 -5.86 9.91 -6.41
CA HIS A 21 -5.14 8.73 -6.84
C HIS A 21 -3.67 8.76 -6.41
N GLU A 22 -2.91 9.81 -6.76
CA GLU A 22 -1.49 9.97 -6.38
C GLU A 22 -1.29 9.85 -4.86
N ARG A 23 -2.16 10.47 -4.06
CA ARG A 23 -2.08 10.41 -2.59
C ARG A 23 -2.29 9.01 -2.02
N LEU A 24 -3.00 8.13 -2.74
CA LEU A 24 -3.23 6.73 -2.32
C LEU A 24 -2.15 5.79 -2.85
N GLU A 25 -1.36 6.18 -3.85
CA GLU A 25 -0.37 5.31 -4.49
C GLU A 25 0.72 4.85 -3.52
N CYS A 26 1.31 5.76 -2.76
CA CYS A 26 2.39 5.41 -1.82
C CYS A 26 1.91 4.36 -0.80
N ALA A 27 0.71 4.54 -0.22
CA ALA A 27 0.12 3.59 0.71
C ALA A 27 -0.21 2.24 0.03
N ARG A 28 -0.65 2.26 -1.23
CA ARG A 28 -0.93 1.05 -2.02
C ARG A 28 0.36 0.27 -2.33
N ILE A 29 1.42 0.96 -2.71
CA ILE A 29 2.74 0.37 -2.97
C ILE A 29 3.27 -0.23 -1.68
N ALA A 30 3.30 0.53 -0.58
CA ALA A 30 3.78 0.06 0.71
C ALA A 30 3.02 -1.19 1.19
N THR A 31 1.69 -1.24 1.03
CA THR A 31 0.88 -2.42 1.36
C THR A 31 1.31 -3.68 0.60
N ARG A 32 1.75 -3.54 -0.66
CA ARG A 32 2.14 -4.68 -1.51
C ARG A 32 3.61 -5.05 -1.36
N VAL A 33 4.47 -4.05 -1.17
CA VAL A 33 5.92 -4.21 -1.07
C VAL A 33 6.31 -4.74 0.30
N ALA A 34 5.64 -4.32 1.39
CA ALA A 34 5.98 -4.78 2.74
C ALA A 34 5.95 -6.32 2.88
N PRO A 35 4.92 -7.06 2.44
CA PRO A 35 4.92 -8.53 2.47
C PRO A 35 6.02 -9.15 1.61
N MET A 36 6.30 -8.59 0.42
CA MET A 36 7.37 -9.08 -0.45
C MET A 36 8.74 -8.92 0.22
N LEU A 37 8.99 -7.79 0.89
CA LEU A 37 10.20 -7.57 1.68
C LEU A 37 10.29 -8.55 2.85
N GLY A 38 9.16 -8.86 3.50
CA GLY A 38 9.10 -9.91 4.54
C GLY A 38 9.54 -11.28 4.02
N LEU A 39 9.14 -11.65 2.80
CA LEU A 39 9.60 -12.89 2.16
C LEU A 39 11.09 -12.86 1.84
N VAL A 40 11.64 -11.73 1.39
CA VAL A 40 13.08 -11.59 1.16
C VAL A 40 13.87 -11.67 2.48
N ALA A 41 13.32 -11.13 3.57
CA ALA A 41 13.96 -11.14 4.88
C ALA A 41 14.21 -12.56 5.42
N THR A 42 13.39 -13.56 5.04
CA THR A 42 13.61 -14.96 5.44
C THR A 42 14.76 -15.63 4.70
N MET A 43 15.16 -15.11 3.54
CA MET A 43 16.25 -15.68 2.75
C MET A 43 17.63 -15.33 3.34
N ILE A 44 17.75 -14.22 4.08
CA ILE A 44 19.00 -13.76 4.70
C ILE A 44 19.56 -14.78 5.72
N PRO A 45 18.78 -15.25 6.73
CA PRO A 45 19.27 -16.21 7.71
C PRO A 45 19.40 -17.65 7.18
N MET A 46 18.91 -17.95 5.98
CA MET A 46 18.83 -19.34 5.50
C MET A 46 20.21 -19.95 5.19
N GLY A 47 21.15 -19.17 4.67
CA GLY A 47 22.52 -19.64 4.42
C GLY A 47 23.22 -20.15 5.70
N PRO A 48 23.29 -19.32 6.76
CA PRO A 48 23.78 -19.75 8.07
C PRO A 48 23.00 -20.95 8.65
N ALA A 49 21.67 -20.96 8.54
CA ALA A 49 20.84 -22.05 9.07
C ALA A 49 21.15 -23.40 8.39
N LEU A 50 21.32 -23.41 7.06
CA LEU A 50 21.65 -24.63 6.32
C LEU A 50 23.05 -25.16 6.67
N ARG A 51 24.00 -24.27 6.93
CA ARG A 51 25.33 -24.67 7.41
C ARG A 51 25.25 -25.28 8.82
N ALA A 52 24.58 -24.61 9.75
CA ALA A 52 24.39 -25.11 11.11
C ALA A 52 23.68 -26.47 11.15
N LEU A 53 22.73 -26.70 10.24
CA LEU A 53 22.08 -28.00 10.08
C LEU A 53 23.05 -29.10 9.65
N GLY A 54 23.96 -28.81 8.71
CA GLY A 54 25.01 -29.73 8.28
C GLY A 54 25.99 -30.09 9.41
N ASP A 55 26.21 -29.16 10.34
CA ASP A 55 27.08 -29.35 11.51
C ASP A 55 26.34 -29.96 12.72
N GLY A 56 25.04 -30.26 12.60
CA GLY A 56 24.22 -30.81 13.69
C GLY A 56 23.83 -29.81 14.80
N GLN A 57 24.04 -28.51 14.58
CA GLN A 57 23.79 -27.44 15.56
C GLN A 57 22.34 -26.96 15.52
N LEU A 58 21.42 -27.76 16.05
CA LEU A 58 19.98 -27.49 15.99
C LEU A 58 19.55 -26.20 16.71
N ALA A 59 20.28 -25.78 17.75
CA ALA A 59 19.99 -24.54 18.47
C ALA A 59 20.10 -23.32 17.54
N ASP A 60 21.15 -23.25 16.73
CA ASP A 60 21.38 -22.13 15.81
C ASP A 60 20.36 -22.10 14.68
N VAL A 61 19.94 -23.28 14.19
CA VAL A 61 18.83 -23.40 13.22
C VAL A 61 17.54 -22.81 13.79
N SER A 62 17.22 -23.14 15.05
CA SER A 62 16.01 -22.64 15.71
C SER A 62 16.03 -21.12 15.88
N GLN A 63 17.20 -20.54 16.16
CA GLN A 63 17.38 -19.09 16.30
C GLN A 63 17.21 -18.39 14.95
N ALA A 64 17.80 -18.94 13.88
CA ALA A 64 17.64 -18.43 12.53
C ALA A 64 16.16 -18.45 12.07
N LEU A 65 15.43 -19.53 12.37
CA LEU A 65 14.00 -19.64 12.09
C LEU A 65 13.18 -18.61 12.88
N THR A 66 13.48 -18.43 14.16
CA THR A 66 12.79 -17.45 15.01
C THR A 66 12.97 -16.03 14.47
N LEU A 67 14.18 -15.67 14.06
CA LEU A 67 14.47 -14.39 13.42
C LEU A 67 13.70 -14.24 12.09
N ALA A 68 13.71 -15.26 11.24
CA ALA A 68 13.01 -15.26 9.96
C ALA A 68 11.50 -15.05 10.11
N PHE A 69 10.84 -15.81 10.99
CA PHE A 69 9.40 -15.68 11.21
C PHE A 69 9.03 -14.34 11.83
N SER A 70 9.82 -13.84 12.78
CA SER A 70 9.58 -12.54 13.39
C SER A 70 9.60 -11.41 12.37
N ALA A 71 10.53 -11.44 11.40
CA ALA A 71 10.59 -10.47 10.32
C ALA A 71 9.34 -10.51 9.42
N VAL A 72 8.84 -11.70 9.08
CA VAL A 72 7.59 -11.87 8.30
C VAL A 72 6.39 -11.33 9.06
N ILE A 73 6.27 -11.66 10.34
CA ILE A 73 5.16 -11.18 11.18
C ILE A 73 5.15 -9.65 11.20
N LEU A 74 6.31 -9.01 11.40
CA LEU A 74 6.42 -7.56 11.40
C LEU A 74 6.04 -6.96 10.03
N ALA A 75 6.52 -7.56 8.94
CA ALA A 75 6.20 -7.12 7.58
C ALA A 75 4.69 -7.21 7.26
N LEU A 76 4.04 -8.30 7.68
CA LEU A 76 2.60 -8.49 7.52
C LEU A 76 1.78 -7.52 8.39
N ILE A 77 2.21 -7.25 9.61
CA ILE A 77 1.57 -6.24 10.48
C ILE A 77 1.66 -4.85 9.83
N ALA A 78 2.84 -4.46 9.34
CA ALA A 78 3.03 -3.19 8.65
C ALA A 78 2.15 -3.08 7.39
N ALA A 79 2.06 -4.16 6.61
CA ALA A 79 1.19 -4.24 5.44
C ALA A 79 -0.30 -4.11 5.83
N ALA A 80 -0.73 -4.79 6.89
CA ALA A 80 -2.11 -4.74 7.38
C ALA A 80 -2.51 -3.34 7.86
N ILE A 81 -1.64 -2.65 8.60
CA ILE A 81 -1.86 -1.27 9.04
C ILE A 81 -1.97 -0.33 7.84
N THR A 82 -1.04 -0.44 6.89
CA THR A 82 -1.03 0.41 5.69
C THR A 82 -2.28 0.16 4.84
N TYR A 83 -2.70 -1.10 4.70
CA TYR A 83 -3.92 -1.48 4.01
C TYR A 83 -5.18 -0.90 4.67
N ALA A 84 -5.26 -0.96 6.01
CA ALA A 84 -6.38 -0.39 6.75
C ALA A 84 -6.48 1.13 6.50
N VAL A 85 -5.35 1.85 6.59
CA VAL A 85 -5.29 3.29 6.30
C VAL A 85 -5.68 3.59 4.86
N LEU A 86 -5.20 2.81 3.89
CA LEU A 86 -5.54 2.96 2.48
C LEU A 86 -7.05 2.80 2.25
N ASN A 87 -7.66 1.78 2.84
CA ASN A 87 -9.10 1.53 2.71
C ASN A 87 -9.95 2.65 3.30
N VAL A 88 -9.57 3.15 4.48
CA VAL A 88 -10.25 4.29 5.09
C VAL A 88 -10.14 5.50 4.17
N ARG A 89 -8.92 5.92 3.80
CA ARG A 89 -8.69 7.10 2.94
C ARG A 89 -9.42 6.99 1.60
N ARG A 90 -9.37 5.83 0.95
CA ARG A 90 -10.11 5.58 -0.29
C ARG A 90 -11.61 5.81 -0.11
N ARG A 91 -12.20 5.37 1.00
CA ARG A 91 -13.62 5.60 1.29
C ARG A 91 -13.97 7.07 1.48
N TRP A 92 -13.08 7.86 2.10
CA TRP A 92 -13.26 9.31 2.22
C TRP A 92 -13.20 9.99 0.84
N TYR A 93 -12.15 9.74 0.05
CA TYR A 93 -12.01 10.35 -1.28
C TYR A 93 -13.20 10.07 -2.20
N VAL A 94 -13.70 8.82 -2.23
CA VAL A 94 -14.87 8.47 -3.05
C VAL A 94 -16.13 9.22 -2.60
N ARG A 95 -16.33 9.41 -1.29
CA ARG A 95 -17.47 10.18 -0.76
C ARG A 95 -17.35 11.66 -1.08
N ASP A 96 -16.17 12.22 -0.94
CA ASP A 96 -15.91 13.64 -1.18
C ASP A 96 -16.11 13.97 -2.67
N LEU A 97 -15.54 13.16 -3.57
CA LEU A 97 -15.74 13.29 -5.02
C LEU A 97 -17.22 13.18 -5.41
N ALA A 98 -17.94 12.18 -4.90
CA ALA A 98 -19.37 12.03 -5.19
C ALA A 98 -20.22 13.21 -4.67
N THR A 99 -19.83 13.82 -3.55
CA THR A 99 -20.52 14.99 -2.98
C THR A 99 -20.27 16.24 -3.81
N LEU A 100 -19.03 16.45 -4.26
CA LEU A 100 -18.66 17.57 -5.13
C LEU A 100 -19.33 17.48 -6.49
N ASP A 101 -19.36 16.29 -7.09
CA ASP A 101 -20.01 16.05 -8.38
C ASP A 101 -21.53 16.32 -8.30
N ARG A 102 -22.18 15.88 -7.21
CA ARG A 102 -23.59 16.17 -6.97
C ARG A 102 -23.88 17.66 -6.81
N ARG A 103 -23.05 18.40 -6.05
CA ARG A 103 -23.20 19.86 -5.88
C ARG A 103 -22.99 20.64 -7.18
N ARG A 104 -22.18 20.10 -8.09
CA ARG A 104 -21.96 20.69 -9.41
C ARG A 104 -23.13 20.45 -10.37
N ALA A 105 -23.85 19.34 -10.19
CA ALA A 105 -24.98 18.94 -11.03
C ALA A 105 -26.32 19.62 -10.65
N GLU A 106 -26.40 20.33 -9.52
CA GLU A 106 -27.53 21.20 -9.19
C GLU A 106 -27.24 22.63 -9.71
N PRO A 107 -27.73 23.03 -10.90
CA PRO A 107 -27.73 24.42 -11.28
C PRO A 107 -28.72 25.18 -10.39
N ALA A 108 -28.27 26.30 -9.81
CA ALA A 108 -29.11 27.22 -9.05
C ALA A 108 -30.25 27.81 -9.89
#